data_AF-A0A182MZG3-F1
#
_entry.id   AF-A0A182MZG3-F1
#
_cell.length_a   1.000
_cell.length_b   1.000
_cell.length_c   1.000
_cell.angle_alpha   90.00
_cell.angle_beta   90.00
_cell.angle_gamma   90.00
#
_symmetry.space_group_name_H-M   'P 1'
#
loop_
_entity.id
_entity.type
_entity.pdbx_description
1 polymer ?
#
loop_
_entity_poly.entity_id
_entity_poly.type
_entity_poly.pdbx_seq_one_letter_code
_entity_poly.pdbx_strand_id
1 'polypeptide(L)'
;MLRPEKKCCCGQERRTHQFAAGFETGVLGDTWQASKNTRAQPTDAYGTIEFQGGAHPTKAQYVRLSYDTRPELLVQLFTREWNLELPKLLITVQGGKANFELQPKLKKVLRKGLLKAAKTTGAWIFTGGTNTGEYAKQHPQEEP
;
A
#
# COMPACT_ATOMS: atom_id res chain seq x y z
N MET A 1 -43.56 -0.52 -4.32
CA MET A 1 -42.58 0.06 -3.36
C MET A 1 -41.18 -0.44 -3.74
N LEU A 2 -40.31 0.43 -4.24
CA LEU A 2 -38.92 0.09 -4.59
C LEU A 2 -38.13 -0.14 -3.28
N ARG A 3 -37.47 -1.31 -3.13
CA ARG A 3 -36.61 -1.56 -1.97
C ARG A 3 -35.48 -0.52 -1.97
N PRO A 4 -35.21 0.19 -0.86
CA PRO A 4 -34.03 1.03 -0.78
C PRO A 4 -32.80 0.13 -0.96
N GLU A 5 -32.01 0.40 -1.99
CA GLU A 5 -30.79 -0.37 -2.26
C GLU A 5 -29.91 -0.44 -1.01
N LYS A 6 -29.54 -1.66 -0.61
CA LYS A 6 -28.72 -1.87 0.61
C LYS A 6 -27.28 -1.38 0.44
N LYS A 7 -26.86 -1.13 -0.81
CA LYS A 7 -25.51 -0.70 -1.19
C LYS A 7 -25.51 0.74 -1.68
N CYS A 8 -24.45 1.45 -1.36
CA CYS A 8 -24.12 2.77 -1.90
C CYS A 8 -23.48 2.61 -3.29
N CYS A 9 -23.45 3.69 -4.08
CA CYS A 9 -22.79 3.71 -5.39
C CYS A 9 -21.27 3.47 -5.34
N CYS A 10 -20.65 3.55 -4.15
CA CYS A 10 -19.27 3.12 -3.92
C CYS A 10 -19.09 1.60 -3.78
N GLY A 11 -20.19 0.82 -3.79
CA GLY A 11 -20.20 -0.64 -3.64
C GLY A 11 -20.26 -1.14 -2.19
N GLN A 12 -20.03 -0.28 -1.20
CA GLN A 12 -20.15 -0.61 0.24
C GLN A 12 -21.60 -0.53 0.73
N GLU A 13 -21.89 -1.16 1.86
CA GLU A 13 -23.23 -1.11 2.46
C GLU A 13 -23.58 0.29 2.97
N ARG A 14 -24.83 0.72 2.84
CA ARG A 14 -25.22 2.07 3.30
C ARG A 14 -24.98 2.29 4.80
N ARG A 15 -25.07 1.24 5.62
CA ARG A 15 -24.83 1.31 7.07
C ARG A 15 -23.38 1.66 7.45
N THR A 16 -22.41 1.51 6.55
CA THR A 16 -21.01 1.88 6.82
C THR A 16 -20.72 3.36 6.58
N HIS A 17 -21.71 4.12 6.09
CA HIS A 17 -21.56 5.54 5.82
C HIS A 17 -22.16 6.36 6.97
N GLN A 18 -21.41 7.35 7.42
CA GLN A 18 -21.94 8.38 8.31
C GLN A 18 -22.51 9.50 7.45
N PHE A 19 -23.82 9.72 7.53
CA PHE A 19 -24.44 10.87 6.85
C PHE A 19 -23.97 12.15 7.54
N ALA A 20 -23.14 12.93 6.85
CA ALA A 20 -22.76 14.26 7.31
C ALA A 20 -23.87 15.26 6.98
N ALA A 21 -24.27 16.07 7.96
CA ALA A 21 -25.23 17.14 7.74
C ALA A 21 -24.69 18.15 6.71
N GLY A 22 -25.55 18.62 5.81
CA GLY A 22 -25.21 19.60 4.77
C GLY A 22 -24.69 19.03 3.45
N PHE A 23 -24.75 17.71 3.25
CA PHE A 23 -24.41 17.07 1.98
C PHE A 23 -25.65 16.49 1.32
N GLU A 24 -25.82 16.79 0.03
CA GLU A 24 -26.86 16.16 -0.77
C GLU A 24 -26.55 14.67 -0.92
N THR A 25 -27.53 13.84 -0.59
CA THR A 25 -27.48 12.43 -0.91
C THR A 25 -27.53 12.32 -2.43
N GLY A 26 -26.53 11.67 -3.03
CA GLY A 26 -26.47 11.46 -4.48
C GLY A 26 -27.77 10.87 -5.02
N VAL A 27 -28.12 11.24 -6.25
CA VAL A 27 -29.34 10.82 -6.91
C VAL A 27 -29.18 9.38 -7.42
N LEU A 28 -30.29 8.65 -7.49
CA LEU A 28 -30.30 7.31 -8.08
C LEU A 28 -29.85 7.42 -9.55
N GLY A 29 -28.73 6.79 -9.91
CA GLY A 29 -28.11 6.88 -11.25
C GLY A 29 -26.82 7.70 -11.31
N ASP A 30 -26.43 8.38 -10.22
CA ASP A 30 -25.15 9.10 -10.17
C ASP A 30 -23.96 8.14 -10.30
N THR A 31 -23.00 8.53 -11.13
CA THR A 31 -21.70 7.86 -11.20
C THR A 31 -20.84 8.30 -10.04
N TRP A 32 -20.43 7.34 -9.20
CA TRP A 32 -19.57 7.62 -8.06
C TRP A 32 -18.21 8.19 -8.50
N GLN A 33 -17.80 9.29 -7.88
CA GLN A 33 -16.49 9.93 -8.06
C GLN A 33 -15.90 10.25 -6.69
N ALA A 34 -14.65 9.86 -6.45
CA ALA A 34 -13.98 10.08 -5.17
C ALA A 34 -13.99 11.56 -4.75
N SER A 35 -13.77 12.48 -5.70
CA SER A 35 -13.77 13.93 -5.47
C SER A 35 -15.13 14.52 -5.11
N LYS A 36 -16.23 13.91 -5.55
CA LYS A 36 -17.60 14.41 -5.32
C LYS A 36 -18.29 13.73 -4.15
N ASN A 37 -18.02 12.44 -3.96
CA ASN A 37 -18.76 11.57 -3.05
C ASN A 37 -17.97 11.17 -1.79
N THR A 38 -16.75 11.70 -1.62
CA THR A 38 -15.98 11.54 -0.38
C THR A 38 -15.53 12.89 0.16
N ARG A 39 -15.10 12.90 1.43
CA ARG A 39 -14.55 14.09 2.10
C ARG A 39 -13.19 13.74 2.68
N ALA A 40 -12.19 14.55 2.37
CA ALA A 40 -10.89 14.44 3.00
C ALA A 40 -11.00 14.75 4.50
N GLN A 41 -10.38 13.90 5.32
CA GLN A 41 -10.24 14.06 6.75
C GLN A 41 -8.76 13.81 7.12
N PRO A 42 -8.28 14.36 8.25
CA PRO A 42 -6.98 13.96 8.79
C PRO A 42 -6.89 12.44 8.93
N THR A 43 -5.72 11.87 8.63
CA THR A 43 -5.50 10.43 8.77
C THR A 43 -5.27 10.07 10.23
N ASP A 44 -5.89 9.00 10.69
CA ASP A 44 -5.70 8.38 12.01
C ASP A 44 -4.84 7.12 11.94
N ALA A 45 -4.41 6.72 10.73
CA ALA A 45 -3.68 5.49 10.47
C ALA A 45 -2.25 5.80 10.02
N TYR A 46 -1.34 5.90 10.99
CA TYR A 46 0.09 6.12 10.79
C TYR A 46 0.90 5.59 11.98
N GLY A 47 2.20 5.40 11.79
CA GLY A 47 3.14 5.00 12.85
C GLY A 47 4.04 3.85 12.41
N THR A 48 4.27 2.90 13.33
CA THR A 48 5.16 1.76 13.09
C THR A 48 4.38 0.45 13.26
N ILE A 49 4.43 -0.41 12.25
CA ILE A 49 3.97 -1.81 12.33
C ILE A 49 5.14 -2.66 12.78
N GLU A 50 4.90 -3.51 13.78
CA GLU A 50 5.84 -4.53 14.22
C GLU A 50 5.32 -5.91 13.79
N PHE A 51 6.03 -6.56 12.87
CA PHE A 51 5.66 -7.88 12.37
C PHE A 51 6.14 -8.96 13.34
N GLN A 52 5.20 -9.80 13.77
CA GLN A 52 5.43 -10.95 14.64
C GLN A 52 5.64 -12.24 13.81
N GLY A 53 6.34 -13.22 14.37
CA GLY A 53 6.48 -14.57 13.78
C GLY A 53 7.71 -14.78 12.89
N GLY A 54 8.63 -13.81 12.81
CA GLY A 54 9.96 -14.00 12.23
C GLY A 54 11.03 -14.28 13.30
N ALA A 55 12.23 -14.71 12.87
CA ALA A 55 13.37 -14.92 13.77
C ALA A 55 13.80 -13.64 14.52
N HIS A 56 13.48 -12.47 13.96
CA HIS A 56 13.73 -11.16 14.57
C HIS A 56 12.51 -10.26 14.34
N PRO A 57 12.09 -9.45 15.33
CA PRO A 57 11.05 -8.45 15.12
C PRO A 57 11.46 -7.49 14.01
N THR A 58 10.61 -7.34 12.99
CA THR A 58 10.83 -6.36 11.92
C THR A 58 9.83 -5.22 12.08
N LYS A 59 10.32 -3.98 12.02
CA LYS A 59 9.52 -2.77 12.15
C LYS A 59 9.46 -2.04 10.83
N ALA A 60 8.28 -1.53 10.47
CA ALA A 60 8.08 -0.73 9.26
C ALA A 60 7.25 0.52 9.57
N GLN A 61 7.69 1.66 9.05
CA GLN A 61 6.94 2.91 9.11
C GLN A 61 5.80 2.89 8.09
N TYR A 62 4.63 3.38 8.45
CA TYR A 62 3.46 3.43 7.57
C TYR A 62 2.64 4.70 7.79
N VAL A 63 1.90 5.09 6.74
CA VAL A 63 0.88 6.15 6.78
C VAL A 63 -0.17 5.86 5.70
N ARG A 64 -1.45 6.08 6.02
CA ARG A 64 -2.54 6.08 5.04
C ARG A 64 -2.73 7.48 4.47
N LEU A 65 -2.77 7.59 3.14
CA LEU A 65 -2.85 8.85 2.41
C LEU A 65 -4.09 8.90 1.52
N SER A 66 -4.52 10.12 1.18
CA SER A 66 -5.54 10.34 0.17
C SER A 66 -4.99 10.05 -1.24
N TYR A 67 -5.85 9.61 -2.15
CA TYR A 67 -5.48 9.26 -3.53
C TYR A 67 -4.90 10.45 -4.33
N ASP A 68 -5.24 11.67 -3.92
CA ASP A 68 -4.84 12.94 -4.54
C ASP A 68 -3.73 13.67 -3.75
N THR A 69 -3.08 12.97 -2.80
CA THR A 69 -1.95 13.53 -2.06
C THR A 69 -0.83 13.90 -3.03
N ARG A 70 -0.39 15.16 -2.99
CA ARG A 70 0.69 15.66 -3.84
C ARG A 70 2.00 14.90 -3.60
N PRO A 71 2.69 14.41 -4.64
CA PRO A 71 3.93 13.63 -4.49
C PRO A 71 5.06 14.35 -3.75
N GLU A 72 5.11 15.68 -3.79
CA GLU A 72 6.14 16.46 -3.08
C GLU A 72 6.05 16.27 -1.56
N LEU A 73 4.86 16.02 -1.03
CA LEU A 73 4.65 15.72 0.39
C LEU A 73 5.18 14.32 0.74
N LEU A 74 5.15 13.36 -0.18
CA LEU A 74 5.76 12.04 0.02
C LEU A 74 7.28 12.14 0.12
N VAL A 75 7.90 12.95 -0.74
CA VAL A 75 9.36 13.18 -0.68
C VAL A 75 9.74 13.82 0.65
N GLN A 76 8.96 14.79 1.14
CA GLN A 76 9.18 15.39 2.46
C GLN A 76 8.99 14.38 3.59
N LEU A 77 7.95 13.56 3.55
CA LEU A 77 7.73 12.48 4.51
C LEU A 77 8.94 11.54 4.57
N PHE A 78 9.39 11.04 3.42
CA PHE A 78 10.52 10.11 3.34
C PHE A 78 11.81 10.72 3.85
N THR A 79 12.11 11.95 3.48
CA THR A 79 13.41 12.57 3.79
C THR A 79 13.47 13.23 5.16
N ARG A 80 12.37 13.81 5.65
CA ARG A 80 12.34 14.58 6.90
C ARG A 80 11.82 13.76 8.07
N GLU A 81 10.65 13.15 7.91
CA GLU A 81 10.00 12.42 9.01
C GLU A 81 10.60 11.02 9.17
N TRP A 82 10.88 10.34 8.06
CA TRP A 82 11.46 8.99 8.08
C TRP A 82 12.98 8.96 7.96
N ASN A 83 13.60 10.15 7.80
CA ASN A 83 15.05 10.34 7.74
C ASN A 83 15.75 9.46 6.69
N LEU A 84 15.12 9.27 5.53
CA LEU A 84 15.72 8.58 4.40
C LEU A 84 16.58 9.55 3.59
N GLU A 85 17.77 9.10 3.20
CA GLU A 85 18.58 9.84 2.23
C GLU A 85 17.86 9.92 0.87
N LEU A 86 17.97 11.07 0.21
CA LEU A 86 17.43 11.27 -1.13
C LEU A 86 18.09 10.27 -2.09
N PRO A 87 17.32 9.53 -2.91
CA PRO A 87 17.89 8.47 -3.72
C PRO A 87 18.57 9.04 -4.96
N LYS A 88 19.60 8.35 -5.44
CA LYS A 88 20.23 8.65 -6.74
C LYS A 88 19.55 7.91 -7.91
N LEU A 89 18.70 6.93 -7.60
CA LEU A 89 18.00 6.09 -8.55
C LEU A 89 16.67 5.60 -7.95
N LEU A 90 15.63 5.54 -8.76
CA LEU A 90 14.36 4.92 -8.41
C LEU A 90 14.20 3.61 -9.18
N ILE A 91 13.92 2.52 -8.47
CA ILE A 91 13.65 1.21 -9.06
C ILE A 91 12.21 0.81 -8.76
N THR A 92 11.36 0.77 -9.77
CA THR A 92 9.97 0.30 -9.62
C THR A 92 9.86 -1.15 -10.05
N VAL A 93 9.42 -2.01 -9.12
CA VAL A 93 9.17 -3.43 -9.38
C VAL A 93 7.67 -3.67 -9.39
N GLN A 94 7.12 -4.01 -10.56
CA GLN A 94 5.72 -4.40 -10.70
C GLN A 94 5.61 -5.92 -10.82
N GLY A 95 4.63 -6.50 -10.12
CA GLY A 95 4.31 -7.93 -10.18
C GLY A 95 2.96 -8.18 -10.85
N GLY A 96 2.73 -9.42 -11.27
CA GLY A 96 1.44 -9.87 -11.76
C GLY A 96 0.43 -10.10 -10.61
N LYS A 97 -0.87 -10.06 -10.94
CA LYS A 97 -1.97 -10.30 -9.98
C LYS A 97 -2.05 -11.76 -9.51
N ALA A 98 -1.51 -12.70 -10.28
CA ALA A 98 -1.49 -14.12 -9.97
C ALA A 98 -0.18 -14.54 -9.30
N ASN A 99 -0.25 -15.50 -8.38
CA ASN A 99 0.93 -16.15 -7.85
C ASN A 99 1.59 -16.96 -8.98
N PHE A 100 2.84 -16.62 -9.29
CA PHE A 100 3.69 -17.42 -10.18
C PHE A 100 4.92 -17.86 -9.40
N GLU A 101 5.47 -19.02 -9.77
CA GLU A 101 6.67 -19.58 -9.14
C GLU A 101 7.87 -19.38 -10.07
N LEU A 102 8.88 -18.66 -9.58
CA LEU A 102 10.19 -18.55 -10.20
C LEU A 102 11.03 -19.74 -9.79
N GLN A 103 11.87 -20.19 -10.71
CA GLN A 103 12.89 -21.17 -10.38
C GLN A 103 13.79 -20.65 -9.25
N PRO A 104 14.13 -21.47 -8.24
CA PRO A 104 14.91 -21.03 -7.07
C PRO A 104 16.22 -20.30 -7.42
N LYS A 105 16.90 -20.73 -8.48
CA LYS A 105 18.12 -20.08 -8.99
C LYS A 105 17.85 -18.65 -9.45
N LEU A 106 16.77 -18.42 -10.19
CA LEU A 106 16.38 -17.10 -10.68
C LEU A 106 15.97 -16.18 -9.52
N LYS A 107 15.18 -16.68 -8.57
CA LYS A 107 14.82 -15.94 -7.34
C LYS A 107 16.06 -15.47 -6.57
N LYS A 108 17.06 -16.35 -6.42
CA LYS A 108 18.33 -16.04 -5.75
C LYS A 108 19.13 -14.96 -6.48
N VAL A 109 19.26 -15.08 -7.81
CA VAL A 109 20.00 -14.10 -8.63
C VAL A 109 19.29 -12.74 -8.62
N LEU A 110 17.97 -12.72 -8.80
CA LEU A 110 17.18 -11.49 -8.77
C LEU A 110 17.29 -10.77 -7.42
N ARG A 111 17.10 -11.50 -6.30
CA ARG A 111 17.24 -10.94 -4.94
C ARG A 111 18.63 -10.35 -4.72
N LYS A 112 19.69 -11.09 -5.10
CA LYS A 112 21.07 -10.63 -4.95
C LYS A 112 21.36 -9.38 -5.79
N GLY A 113 20.93 -9.39 -7.06
CA GLY A 113 21.11 -8.26 -7.98
C GLY A 113 20.41 -7.00 -7.49
N LEU A 114 19.15 -7.12 -7.08
CA LEU A 114 18.36 -5.99 -6.59
C LEU A 114 18.93 -5.41 -5.29
N LEU A 115 19.29 -6.27 -4.34
CA LEU A 115 19.91 -5.83 -3.09
C LEU A 115 21.27 -5.15 -3.34
N LYS A 116 22.05 -5.69 -4.28
CA LYS A 116 23.35 -5.10 -4.64
C LYS A 116 23.14 -3.71 -5.26
N ALA A 117 22.25 -3.58 -6.24
CA ALA A 117 21.95 -2.32 -6.90
C ALA A 117 21.51 -1.23 -5.92
N ALA A 118 20.57 -1.57 -5.01
CA ALA A 118 20.10 -0.62 -4.00
C ALA A 118 21.22 -0.16 -3.07
N LYS A 119 22.05 -1.09 -2.56
CA LYS A 119 23.16 -0.76 -1.67
C LYS A 119 24.26 0.05 -2.35
N THR A 120 24.56 -0.21 -3.63
CA THR A 120 25.67 0.49 -4.32
C THR A 120 25.29 1.88 -4.77
N THR A 121 24.02 2.11 -5.11
CA THR A 121 23.57 3.38 -5.68
C THR A 121 22.84 4.27 -4.68
N GLY A 122 22.41 3.72 -3.54
CA GLY A 122 21.46 4.41 -2.66
C GLY A 122 20.09 4.54 -3.34
N ALA A 123 19.64 3.51 -4.06
CA ALA A 123 18.35 3.54 -4.75
C ALA A 123 17.20 3.29 -3.78
N TRP A 124 16.06 3.96 -4.02
CA TRP A 124 14.79 3.55 -3.45
C TRP A 124 14.13 2.50 -4.36
N ILE A 125 13.60 1.44 -3.74
CA ILE A 125 12.85 0.39 -4.44
C ILE A 125 11.37 0.57 -4.12
N PHE A 126 10.56 0.80 -5.14
CA PHE A 126 9.10 0.87 -5.04
C PHE A 126 8.49 -0.44 -5.52
N THR A 127 7.62 -1.03 -4.71
CA THR A 127 6.86 -2.24 -5.04
C THR A 127 5.38 -2.05 -4.68
N GLY A 128 4.53 -3.00 -5.09
CA GLY A 128 3.10 -2.96 -4.75
C GLY A 128 2.78 -3.22 -3.26
N GLY A 129 3.76 -3.63 -2.44
CA GLY A 129 3.58 -3.84 -1.00
C GLY A 129 2.67 -5.00 -0.59
N THR A 130 2.13 -5.78 -1.54
CA THR A 130 1.23 -6.91 -1.25
C THR A 130 2.01 -8.20 -1.02
N ASN A 131 1.47 -9.07 -0.17
CA ASN A 131 2.02 -10.42 0.05
C ASN A 131 1.54 -11.44 -1.00
N THR A 132 1.37 -10.98 -2.23
CA THR A 132 0.96 -11.79 -3.39
C THR A 132 2.13 -11.86 -4.36
N GLY A 133 2.38 -13.05 -4.92
CA GLY A 133 3.65 -13.36 -5.55
C GLY A 133 4.72 -13.87 -4.56
N GLU A 134 5.88 -14.28 -5.07
CA GLU A 134 6.87 -15.11 -4.36
C GLU A 134 7.55 -14.51 -3.11
N TYR A 135 7.36 -13.23 -2.83
CA TYR A 135 7.94 -12.58 -1.65
C TYR A 135 7.30 -13.09 -0.34
N ALA A 136 6.22 -13.87 -0.43
CA ALA A 136 5.43 -14.40 0.66
C ALA A 136 5.96 -15.65 1.36
N LYS A 137 6.98 -16.32 0.81
CA LYS A 137 7.48 -17.59 1.38
C LYS A 137 8.98 -17.53 1.65
N GLN A 138 9.33 -17.17 2.87
CA GLN A 138 10.60 -17.56 3.50
C GLN A 138 10.28 -18.03 4.92
N HIS A 139 10.28 -19.34 5.12
CA HIS A 139 10.85 -20.07 6.28
C HIS A 139 10.52 -21.56 6.10
N PRO A 140 11.44 -22.39 5.57
CA PRO A 140 11.54 -23.77 6.01
C PRO A 140 12.15 -23.75 7.42
N GLN A 141 11.45 -24.31 8.40
CA GLN A 141 12.08 -24.75 9.64
C GLN A 141 12.95 -25.96 9.28
N GLU A 142 14.27 -25.81 9.32
CA GLU A 142 15.16 -26.93 9.59
C GLU A 142 15.46 -26.87 11.09
N GLU A 143 14.83 -27.76 11.86
CA GLU A 143 15.25 -28.08 13.23
C GLU A 143 16.32 -29.19 13.18
N PRO A 144 17.23 -29.23 14.17
CA PRO A 144 18.30 -30.24 14.26
C PRO A 144 17.79 -31.64 14.59
#